data_AF-A0A9D1SRE8-F1
#
_entry.id   AF-A0A9D1SRE8-F1
#
_cell.length_a   1.000
_cell.length_b   1.000
_cell.length_c   1.000
_cell.angle_alpha   90.00
_cell.angle_beta   90.00
_cell.angle_gamma   90.00
#
_symmetry.space_group_name_H-M   'P 1'
#
loop_
_entity.id
_entity.type
_entity.pdbx_description
1 polymer ?
#
loop_
_entity_poly.entity_id
_entity_poly.type
_entity_poly.pdbx_seq_one_letter_code
_entity_poly.pdbx_strand_id
1 'polypeptide(L)'
;MFQIKPVNFNNAKASNLQKTLAANTYAPILPRQLNKDTVTFCGRLKINDLLKLPEKEILNKINSSLQKCNFIGSGGSADVYRIPDTPYCIRILKKKKAETLGKSLNFSLSESDKINHVVAKSGNGSAIMRYIEGENCFAYQNKKEIVTLPSESYHRLFKQICHAKENNMVFDCDATNIIYNAKDKTLTAIDFYKMDKNYPENVNPLSSIFSALCSHKTDTFQDIQHNKLLVGALLKAGLKEMEYGVKPCISISEFDFNKLLLKFEAQNTEQLPAQYEFLKKSITDIQCLKLKELIGEDVKNELGGKIKFAKALIDQVLCESRNSNFKNVVLWQ
;
A
#
# COMPACT_ATOMS: atom_id res chain seq x y z
N MET A 1 5.44 12.20 61.57
CA MET A 1 4.36 11.24 61.81
C MET A 1 3.04 12.00 61.73
N PHE A 2 2.33 11.92 60.61
CA PHE A 2 0.96 12.44 60.46
C PHE A 2 0.17 11.47 59.58
N GLN A 3 -0.98 11.06 60.09
CA GLN A 3 -1.83 9.98 59.61
C GLN A 3 -2.62 10.37 58.34
N ILE A 4 -2.65 9.46 57.36
CA ILE A 4 -3.53 9.54 56.20
C ILE A 4 -4.89 8.94 56.61
N LYS A 5 -5.97 9.73 56.52
CA LYS A 5 -7.35 9.22 56.59
C LYS A 5 -7.75 8.64 55.22
N PRO A 6 -8.37 7.46 55.15
CA PRO A 6 -8.88 6.92 53.89
C PRO A 6 -10.18 7.63 53.49
N VAL A 7 -10.25 8.09 52.23
CA VAL A 7 -11.50 8.56 51.63
C VAL A 7 -12.26 7.37 51.06
N ASN A 8 -13.44 7.14 51.62
CA ASN A 8 -14.40 6.11 51.26
C ASN A 8 -15.17 6.57 50.02
N PHE A 9 -14.96 5.93 48.86
CA PHE A 9 -15.80 6.14 47.69
C PHE A 9 -16.75 4.95 47.55
N ASN A 10 -17.94 5.08 48.12
CA ASN A 10 -19.09 4.30 47.68
C ASN A 10 -20.29 5.20 47.43
N ASN A 11 -20.84 5.02 46.23
CA ASN A 11 -22.21 5.27 45.81
C ASN A 11 -22.68 6.71 45.59
N ALA A 12 -22.38 7.23 44.40
CA ALA A 12 -23.38 7.90 43.57
C ALA A 12 -22.93 7.90 42.10
N LYS A 13 -23.85 7.61 41.18
CA LYS A 13 -23.70 7.51 39.71
C LYS A 13 -23.28 6.15 39.13
N ALA A 14 -23.98 5.10 39.56
CA ALA A 14 -24.12 3.84 38.79
C ALA A 14 -25.56 3.67 38.25
N SER A 15 -26.20 4.74 37.77
CA SER A 15 -27.60 4.67 37.28
C SER A 15 -27.84 5.08 35.82
N ASN A 16 -26.81 5.51 35.09
CA ASN A 16 -26.94 5.84 33.65
C ASN A 16 -26.15 4.93 32.70
N LEU A 17 -25.40 3.94 33.22
CA LEU A 17 -24.64 2.98 32.40
C LEU A 17 -25.40 1.67 32.14
N GLN A 18 -26.58 1.46 32.75
CA GLN A 18 -27.41 0.27 32.52
C GLN A 18 -28.67 0.53 31.68
N LYS A 19 -28.97 1.79 31.30
CA LYS A 19 -30.13 2.11 30.44
C LYS A 19 -29.83 2.15 28.93
N THR A 20 -28.57 2.02 28.52
CA THR A 20 -28.17 1.97 27.10
C THR A 20 -27.89 0.55 26.59
N LEU A 21 -27.97 -0.47 27.45
CA LEU A 21 -27.73 -1.88 27.09
C LEU A 21 -29.01 -2.67 26.77
N ALA A 22 -30.19 -2.03 26.78
CA ALA A 22 -31.49 -2.72 26.63
C ALA A 22 -32.36 -2.18 25.46
N ALA A 23 -31.77 -1.52 24.46
CA ALA A 23 -32.52 -0.94 23.33
C ALA A 23 -31.98 -1.34 21.95
N ASN A 24 -31.43 -2.55 21.78
CA ASN A 24 -31.01 -3.08 20.47
C ASN A 24 -31.43 -4.55 20.22
N THR A 25 -32.38 -5.08 20.97
CA THR A 25 -33.10 -6.31 20.59
C THR A 25 -34.28 -5.92 19.72
N TYR A 26 -34.10 -6.11 18.40
CA TYR A 26 -35.07 -6.17 17.29
C TYR A 26 -34.49 -5.45 16.05
N ALA A 27 -33.32 -5.91 15.59
CA ALA A 27 -32.91 -5.67 14.21
C ALA A 27 -33.61 -6.72 13.33
N PRO A 28 -34.34 -6.33 12.26
CA PRO A 28 -34.91 -7.29 11.33
C PRO A 28 -33.77 -8.11 10.72
N ILE A 29 -33.94 -9.44 10.68
CA ILE A 29 -33.05 -10.35 9.98
C ILE A 29 -33.13 -10.00 8.50
N LEU A 30 -32.22 -9.13 8.05
CA LEU A 30 -32.03 -8.84 6.64
C LEU A 30 -31.57 -10.15 5.97
N PRO A 31 -32.22 -10.59 4.89
CA PRO A 31 -31.74 -11.75 4.14
C PRO A 31 -30.30 -11.47 3.71
N ARG A 32 -29.41 -12.46 3.88
CA ARG A 32 -28.01 -12.41 3.46
C ARG A 32 -27.92 -12.06 1.96
N GLN A 33 -27.87 -10.78 1.65
CA GLN A 33 -27.39 -10.31 0.36
C GLN A 33 -25.87 -10.24 0.46
N LEU A 34 -25.22 -11.09 -0.33
CA LEU A 34 -23.79 -11.05 -0.63
C LEU A 34 -23.47 -9.66 -1.20
N ASN A 35 -23.07 -8.74 -0.32
CA ASN A 35 -22.56 -7.45 -0.76
C ASN A 35 -21.17 -7.68 -1.36
N LYS A 36 -21.11 -7.43 -2.67
CA LYS A 36 -19.92 -7.40 -3.52
C LYS A 36 -18.80 -6.59 -2.87
N ASP A 37 -17.60 -7.16 -2.91
CA ASP A 37 -16.26 -6.55 -2.82
C ASP A 37 -16.22 -5.03 -2.57
N THR A 38 -15.77 -4.63 -1.38
CA THR A 38 -15.38 -3.23 -1.08
C THR A 38 -13.94 -2.89 -1.47
N VAL A 39 -13.33 -3.66 -2.38
CA VAL A 39 -12.08 -3.28 -3.05
C VAL A 39 -12.29 -3.35 -4.56
N THR A 40 -13.09 -2.43 -5.09
CA THR A 40 -13.23 -2.21 -6.53
C THR A 40 -11.96 -1.56 -7.08
N PHE A 41 -11.06 -2.38 -7.59
CA PHE A 41 -10.11 -1.93 -8.61
C PHE A 41 -10.89 -1.77 -9.93
N CYS A 42 -10.91 -0.56 -10.47
CA CYS A 42 -11.66 -0.19 -11.67
C CYS A 42 -11.28 -1.05 -12.89
N GLY A 43 -12.23 -1.86 -13.37
CA GLY A 43 -12.16 -2.52 -14.66
C GLY A 43 -13.46 -3.28 -14.94
N ARG A 44 -14.14 -2.98 -16.05
CA ARG A 44 -15.35 -3.69 -16.50
C ARG A 44 -15.01 -5.18 -16.68
N LEU A 45 -15.53 -6.05 -15.82
CA LEU A 45 -15.45 -7.51 -15.98
C LEU A 45 -16.08 -7.91 -17.32
N LYS A 46 -15.26 -8.42 -18.25
CA LYS A 46 -15.72 -8.99 -19.53
C LYS A 46 -16.49 -10.29 -19.29
N ILE A 47 -17.37 -10.60 -20.23
CA ILE A 47 -18.43 -11.64 -20.25
C ILE A 47 -17.95 -13.10 -20.07
N ASN A 48 -16.65 -13.36 -19.93
CA ASN A 48 -16.07 -14.70 -19.68
C ASN A 48 -15.34 -14.76 -18.33
N ASP A 49 -16.10 -14.59 -17.25
CA ASP A 49 -15.55 -14.71 -15.90
C ASP A 49 -15.28 -16.20 -15.60
N LEU A 50 -14.00 -16.61 -15.64
CA LEU A 50 -13.53 -17.97 -15.34
C LEU A 50 -14.22 -18.54 -14.09
N LEU A 51 -14.43 -17.71 -13.07
CA LEU A 51 -14.99 -18.13 -11.78
C LEU A 51 -16.50 -18.43 -11.83
N LYS A 52 -17.16 -18.18 -12.96
CA LYS A 52 -18.57 -18.56 -13.19
C LYS A 52 -18.72 -19.90 -13.90
N LEU A 53 -17.62 -20.50 -14.37
CA LEU A 53 -17.67 -21.80 -15.03
C LEU A 53 -17.84 -22.93 -14.00
N PRO A 54 -18.38 -24.09 -14.39
CA PRO A 54 -18.32 -25.29 -13.58
C PRO A 54 -16.88 -25.62 -13.19
N GLU A 55 -16.67 -26.05 -11.96
CA GLU A 55 -15.34 -26.31 -11.37
C GLU A 55 -14.45 -27.21 -12.23
N LYS A 56 -15.05 -28.25 -12.84
CA LYS A 56 -14.35 -29.15 -13.77
C LYS A 56 -13.80 -28.41 -14.99
N GLU A 57 -14.54 -27.45 -15.53
CA GLU A 57 -14.09 -26.63 -16.67
C GLU A 57 -13.00 -25.66 -16.26
N ILE A 58 -13.09 -25.07 -15.06
CA ILE A 58 -12.03 -24.22 -14.50
C ILE A 58 -10.74 -25.02 -14.41
N LEU A 59 -10.77 -26.22 -13.80
CA LEU A 59 -9.61 -27.10 -13.66
C LEU A 59 -9.02 -27.51 -15.01
N ASN A 60 -9.86 -27.84 -15.99
CA ASN A 60 -9.42 -28.16 -17.35
C ASN A 60 -8.70 -26.97 -18.00
N LYS A 61 -9.25 -25.75 -17.89
CA LYS A 61 -8.61 -24.54 -18.40
C LYS A 61 -7.26 -24.27 -17.73
N ILE A 62 -7.17 -24.45 -16.41
CA ILE A 62 -5.89 -24.28 -15.70
C ILE A 62 -4.88 -25.32 -16.19
N ASN A 63 -5.26 -26.60 -16.29
CA ASN A 63 -4.37 -27.65 -16.79
C ASN A 63 -3.86 -27.34 -18.21
N SER A 64 -4.74 -26.88 -19.11
CA SER A 64 -4.31 -26.45 -20.46
C SER A 64 -3.40 -25.21 -20.44
N SER A 65 -3.45 -24.41 -19.37
CA SER A 65 -2.62 -23.22 -19.22
C SER A 65 -1.19 -23.54 -18.79
N LEU A 66 -0.89 -24.75 -18.30
CA LEU A 66 0.44 -25.17 -17.81
C LEU A 66 1.42 -25.48 -18.96
N GLN A 67 1.44 -24.62 -19.97
CA GLN A 67 2.31 -24.69 -21.14
C GLN A 67 3.35 -23.57 -21.09
N LYS A 68 4.49 -23.77 -21.75
CA LYS A 68 5.60 -22.81 -21.75
C LYS A 68 5.20 -21.43 -22.27
N CYS A 69 4.31 -21.35 -23.26
CA CYS A 69 3.83 -20.09 -23.84
C CYS A 69 3.04 -19.22 -22.86
N ASN A 70 2.50 -19.81 -21.80
CA ASN A 70 1.69 -19.12 -20.81
C ASN A 70 2.48 -18.82 -19.52
N PHE A 71 3.73 -19.24 -19.43
CA PHE A 71 4.57 -18.96 -18.28
C PHE A 71 4.88 -17.45 -18.19
N ILE A 72 4.62 -16.85 -17.03
CA ILE A 72 4.82 -15.40 -16.83
C ILE A 72 5.86 -15.07 -15.76
N GLY A 73 6.26 -16.03 -14.92
CA GLY A 73 7.29 -15.78 -13.91
C GLY A 73 7.54 -16.96 -13.00
N SER A 74 8.70 -16.94 -12.33
CA SER A 74 9.11 -17.94 -11.36
C SER A 74 9.72 -17.23 -10.15
N GLY A 75 9.28 -17.63 -8.95
CA GLY A 75 9.88 -17.23 -7.68
C GLY A 75 10.58 -18.40 -7.01
N GLY A 76 11.10 -18.21 -5.79
CA GLY A 76 11.78 -19.28 -5.05
C GLY A 76 10.91 -20.53 -4.83
N SER A 77 9.61 -20.33 -4.60
CA SER A 77 8.70 -21.41 -4.17
C SER A 77 7.71 -21.87 -5.24
N ALA A 78 7.47 -21.06 -6.27
CA ALA A 78 6.36 -21.28 -7.20
C ALA A 78 6.66 -20.74 -8.60
N ASP A 79 5.96 -21.31 -9.58
CA ASP A 79 5.87 -20.78 -10.94
C ASP A 79 4.47 -20.24 -11.18
N VAL A 80 4.39 -19.21 -12.02
CA VAL A 80 3.15 -18.53 -12.33
C VAL A 80 2.88 -18.62 -13.83
N TYR A 81 1.67 -19.03 -14.17
CA TYR A 81 1.20 -19.16 -15.55
C TYR A 81 -0.05 -18.31 -15.76
N ARG A 82 -0.13 -17.63 -16.89
CA ARG A 82 -1.33 -16.94 -17.35
C ARG A 82 -2.40 -17.97 -17.71
N ILE A 83 -3.64 -17.73 -17.33
CA ILE A 83 -4.78 -18.49 -17.85
C ILE A 83 -5.30 -17.74 -19.09
N PRO A 84 -5.12 -18.26 -20.32
CA PRO A 84 -5.49 -17.57 -21.54
C PRO A 84 -6.95 -17.12 -21.56
N ASP A 85 -7.22 -15.98 -22.19
CA ASP A 85 -8.57 -15.40 -22.39
C ASP A 85 -9.36 -15.08 -21.12
N THR A 86 -8.71 -15.07 -19.96
CA THR A 86 -9.33 -14.72 -18.66
C THR A 86 -8.58 -13.56 -18.02
N PRO A 87 -9.03 -12.94 -16.93
CA PRO A 87 -8.21 -11.99 -16.15
C PRO A 87 -7.41 -12.66 -15.00
N TYR A 88 -7.10 -13.96 -15.11
CA TYR A 88 -6.49 -14.73 -14.02
C TYR A 88 -5.13 -15.37 -14.37
N CYS A 89 -4.35 -15.66 -13.35
CA CYS A 89 -3.18 -16.51 -13.43
C CYS A 89 -3.24 -17.61 -12.37
N ILE A 90 -2.43 -18.65 -12.55
CA ILE A 90 -2.29 -19.75 -11.60
C ILE A 90 -0.86 -19.77 -11.06
N ARG A 91 -0.73 -19.79 -9.74
CA ARG A 91 0.52 -20.06 -9.03
C ARG A 91 0.59 -21.53 -8.66
N ILE A 92 1.64 -22.22 -9.10
CA ILE A 92 1.91 -23.63 -8.85
C ILE A 92 3.18 -23.77 -8.04
N LEU A 93 3.13 -24.46 -6.90
CA LEU A 93 4.32 -24.72 -6.08
C LEU A 93 5.31 -25.64 -6.81
N LYS A 94 6.60 -25.24 -6.86
CA LYS A 94 7.65 -26.00 -7.58
C LYS A 94 7.77 -27.44 -7.11
N LYS A 95 7.72 -27.65 -5.79
CA LYS A 95 7.80 -28.99 -5.16
C LYS A 95 6.63 -29.91 -5.50
N LYS A 96 5.53 -29.35 -6.00
CA LYS A 96 4.28 -30.07 -6.28
C LYS A 96 3.88 -30.01 -7.75
N LYS A 97 4.80 -29.67 -8.66
CA LYS A 97 4.52 -29.67 -10.10
C LYS A 97 4.03 -31.02 -10.63
N ALA A 98 4.50 -32.12 -10.05
CA ALA A 98 4.10 -33.49 -10.43
C ALA A 98 2.73 -33.89 -9.86
N GLU A 99 2.30 -33.26 -8.77
CA GLU A 99 0.97 -33.42 -8.21
C GLU A 99 0.06 -32.38 -8.87
N THR A 100 -0.69 -32.80 -9.89
CA THR A 100 -1.76 -32.02 -10.53
C THR A 100 -2.54 -31.15 -9.54
N LEU A 101 -3.13 -30.05 -9.99
CA LEU A 101 -4.11 -29.28 -9.21
C LEU A 101 -5.03 -30.24 -8.42
N GLY A 102 -5.25 -29.92 -7.15
CA GLY A 102 -6.21 -30.66 -6.32
C GLY A 102 -7.54 -30.82 -7.07
N LYS A 103 -8.21 -31.94 -6.84
CA LYS A 103 -9.48 -32.29 -7.52
C LYS A 103 -10.61 -31.28 -7.25
N SER A 104 -10.41 -30.39 -6.29
CA SER A 104 -11.35 -29.34 -5.97
C SER A 104 -10.71 -27.96 -5.72
N LEU A 105 -11.53 -26.94 -5.91
CA LEU A 105 -11.26 -25.53 -5.66
C LEU A 105 -11.93 -25.08 -4.36
N ASN A 106 -11.20 -24.29 -3.58
CA ASN A 106 -11.68 -23.66 -2.36
C ASN A 106 -11.79 -22.15 -2.57
N PHE A 107 -13.01 -21.63 -2.46
CA PHE A 107 -13.35 -20.21 -2.55
C PHE A 107 -13.47 -19.52 -1.18
N SER A 108 -13.29 -20.25 -0.07
CA SER A 108 -13.21 -19.68 1.27
C SER A 108 -11.82 -19.08 1.49
N LEU A 109 -11.71 -17.78 1.20
CA LEU A 109 -10.48 -17.02 1.25
C LEU A 109 -10.34 -16.26 2.57
N SER A 110 -9.16 -16.32 3.16
CA SER A 110 -8.76 -15.47 4.27
C SER A 110 -8.38 -14.06 3.78
N GLU A 111 -8.26 -13.08 4.69
CA GLU A 111 -7.75 -11.75 4.33
C GLU A 111 -6.34 -11.80 3.74
N SER A 112 -5.48 -12.69 4.24
CA SER A 112 -4.14 -12.95 3.68
C SER A 112 -4.19 -13.39 2.21
N ASP A 113 -5.17 -14.22 1.85
CA ASP A 113 -5.39 -14.65 0.47
C ASP A 113 -5.80 -13.46 -0.41
N LYS A 114 -6.73 -12.63 0.08
CA LYS A 114 -7.22 -11.45 -0.66
C LYS A 114 -6.14 -10.39 -0.87
N ILE A 115 -5.31 -10.13 0.16
CA ILE A 115 -4.16 -9.21 0.08
C ILE A 115 -3.17 -9.63 -1.00
N ASN A 116 -3.02 -10.95 -1.20
CA ASN A 116 -2.22 -11.56 -2.26
C ASN A 116 -2.99 -11.82 -3.56
N HIS A 117 -4.15 -11.18 -3.75
CA HIS A 117 -4.96 -11.23 -4.97
C HIS A 117 -5.45 -12.64 -5.35
N VAL A 118 -5.46 -13.58 -4.39
CA VAL A 118 -5.98 -14.93 -4.60
C VAL A 118 -7.51 -14.86 -4.73
N VAL A 119 -8.05 -15.63 -5.67
CA VAL A 119 -9.50 -15.74 -5.92
C VAL A 119 -10.03 -17.16 -5.72
N ALA A 120 -9.15 -18.16 -5.75
CA ALA A 120 -9.46 -19.52 -5.35
C ALA A 120 -8.16 -20.27 -5.01
N LYS A 121 -8.25 -21.26 -4.12
CA LYS A 121 -7.13 -22.16 -3.80
C LYS A 121 -7.41 -23.54 -4.33
N SER A 122 -6.36 -24.25 -4.70
CA SER A 122 -6.41 -25.67 -5.03
C SER A 122 -5.67 -26.44 -3.93
N GLY A 123 -6.21 -27.59 -3.51
CA GLY A 123 -5.80 -28.33 -2.30
C GLY A 123 -4.30 -28.66 -2.17
N ASN A 124 -3.54 -28.57 -3.26
CA ASN A 124 -2.09 -28.79 -3.28
C ASN A 124 -1.26 -27.53 -2.97
N GLY A 125 -1.88 -26.45 -2.47
CA GLY A 125 -1.21 -25.18 -2.18
C GLY A 125 -0.99 -24.30 -3.41
N SER A 126 -1.62 -24.66 -4.53
CA SER A 126 -1.70 -23.81 -5.72
C SER A 126 -2.83 -22.80 -5.55
N ALA A 127 -2.71 -21.63 -6.19
CA ALA A 127 -3.68 -20.55 -6.04
C ALA A 127 -3.99 -19.91 -7.39
N ILE A 128 -5.28 -19.76 -7.69
CA ILE A 128 -5.75 -18.89 -8.78
C ILE A 128 -5.72 -17.47 -8.24
N MET A 129 -5.09 -16.56 -8.97
CA MET A 129 -4.93 -15.16 -8.58
C MET A 129 -5.44 -14.26 -9.70
N ARG A 130 -5.83 -13.03 -9.37
CA ARG A 130 -6.02 -12.01 -10.41
C ARG A 130 -4.69 -11.77 -11.11
N TYR A 131 -4.73 -11.78 -12.44
CA TYR A 131 -3.57 -11.37 -13.22
C TYR A 131 -3.45 -9.85 -13.14
N ILE A 132 -2.31 -9.38 -12.64
CA ILE A 132 -1.97 -7.96 -12.60
C ILE A 132 -1.17 -7.66 -13.87
N GLU A 133 -1.74 -6.85 -14.76
CA GLU A 133 -1.09 -6.42 -15.99
C GLU A 133 0.09 -5.49 -15.67
N GLY A 134 1.22 -5.72 -16.34
CA GLY A 134 2.44 -4.94 -16.14
C GLY A 134 3.67 -5.80 -15.98
N GLU A 135 4.75 -5.15 -15.58
CA GLU A 135 6.06 -5.75 -15.34
C GLU A 135 6.52 -5.42 -13.92
N ASN A 136 7.37 -6.25 -13.32
CA ASN A 136 7.90 -5.93 -12.00
C ASN A 136 8.81 -4.70 -12.03
N CYS A 137 8.88 -3.95 -10.94
CA CYS A 137 9.64 -2.70 -10.88
C CYS A 137 11.15 -2.93 -10.90
N PHE A 138 11.65 -4.15 -10.65
CA PHE A 138 13.07 -4.48 -10.80
C PHE A 138 13.55 -4.20 -12.24
N ALA A 139 12.76 -4.56 -13.25
CA ALA A 139 13.05 -4.27 -14.66
C ALA A 139 13.07 -2.75 -14.99
N TYR A 140 12.63 -1.90 -14.06
CA TYR A 140 12.49 -0.45 -14.18
C TYR A 140 13.32 0.33 -13.18
N GLN A 141 14.22 -0.32 -12.41
CA GLN A 141 15.05 0.35 -11.40
C GLN A 141 15.83 1.55 -11.96
N ASN A 142 16.11 1.56 -13.27
CA ASN A 142 16.81 2.64 -13.96
C ASN A 142 15.93 3.49 -14.92
N LYS A 143 14.61 3.24 -14.96
CA LYS A 143 13.69 3.96 -15.86
C LYS A 143 12.96 5.05 -15.08
N LYS A 144 13.21 6.31 -15.49
CA LYS A 144 12.57 7.55 -14.98
C LYS A 144 11.04 7.48 -14.88
N GLU A 145 10.40 6.53 -15.57
CA GLU A 145 8.96 6.39 -15.63
C GLU A 145 8.29 6.20 -14.26
N ILE A 146 8.88 5.39 -13.37
CA ILE A 146 8.26 5.12 -12.06
C ILE A 146 8.10 6.43 -11.29
N VAL A 147 9.17 7.22 -11.16
CA VAL A 147 9.16 8.50 -10.41
C VAL A 147 8.35 9.61 -11.06
N THR A 148 7.84 9.39 -12.28
CA THR A 148 6.93 10.30 -12.97
C THR A 148 5.45 9.92 -12.84
N LEU A 149 5.14 8.83 -12.13
CA LEU A 149 3.77 8.39 -11.94
C LEU A 149 2.94 9.42 -11.15
N PRO A 150 1.62 9.50 -11.42
CA PRO A 150 0.72 10.31 -10.62
C PRO A 150 0.82 9.98 -9.13
N SER A 151 0.63 10.98 -8.26
CA SER A 151 0.62 10.78 -6.81
C SER A 151 -0.43 9.77 -6.35
N GLU A 152 -1.50 9.57 -7.13
CA GLU A 152 -2.54 8.57 -6.91
C GLU A 152 -2.02 7.13 -6.97
N SER A 153 -1.04 6.85 -7.83
CA SER A 153 -0.48 5.51 -7.99
C SER A 153 0.26 5.07 -6.73
N TYR A 154 1.06 5.99 -6.17
CA TYR A 154 1.76 5.80 -4.90
C TYR A 154 0.82 5.75 -3.70
N HIS A 155 -0.23 6.58 -3.71
CA HIS A 155 -1.22 6.60 -2.64
C HIS A 155 -2.00 5.28 -2.57
N ARG A 156 -2.40 4.70 -3.71
CA ARG A 156 -3.03 3.37 -3.75
C ARG A 156 -2.09 2.26 -3.25
N LEU A 157 -0.83 2.28 -3.67
CA LEU A 157 0.18 1.33 -3.18
C LEU A 157 0.37 1.46 -1.66
N PHE A 158 0.47 2.69 -1.15
CA PHE A 158 0.55 2.98 0.28
C PHE A 158 -0.65 2.41 1.05
N LYS A 159 -1.88 2.66 0.58
CA LYS A 159 -3.08 2.11 1.22
C LYS A 159 -3.12 0.59 1.20
N GLN A 160 -2.64 -0.04 0.12
CA GLN A 160 -2.54 -1.50 0.03
C GLN A 160 -1.61 -2.04 1.12
N ILE A 161 -0.45 -1.41 1.33
CA ILE A 161 0.52 -1.84 2.35
C ILE A 161 0.02 -1.57 3.76
N CYS A 162 -0.65 -0.43 4.02
CA CYS A 162 -1.31 -0.17 5.30
C CYS A 162 -2.38 -1.22 5.61
N HIS A 163 -3.24 -1.52 4.65
CA HIS A 163 -4.27 -2.55 4.80
C HIS A 163 -3.66 -3.93 5.10
N ALA A 164 -2.56 -4.28 4.45
CA ALA A 164 -1.84 -5.52 4.75
C ALA A 164 -1.31 -5.55 6.19
N LYS A 165 -0.67 -4.46 6.63
CA LYS A 165 -0.14 -4.32 8.00
C LYS A 165 -1.22 -4.46 9.06
N GLU A 166 -2.38 -3.80 8.90
CA GLU A 166 -3.52 -3.93 9.81
C GLU A 166 -4.06 -5.38 9.91
N ASN A 167 -3.76 -6.21 8.91
CA ASN A 167 -4.12 -7.63 8.85
C ASN A 167 -2.95 -8.58 9.19
N ASN A 168 -1.91 -8.09 9.88
CA ASN A 168 -0.72 -8.85 10.28
C ASN A 168 0.02 -9.49 9.08
N MET A 169 -0.01 -8.82 7.93
CA MET A 169 0.76 -9.18 6.75
C MET A 169 1.91 -8.18 6.57
N VAL A 170 3.06 -8.69 6.17
CA VAL A 170 4.27 -7.91 5.90
C VAL A 170 4.50 -7.87 4.40
N PHE A 171 4.79 -6.68 3.90
CA PHE A 171 5.22 -6.49 2.53
C PHE A 171 6.70 -6.86 2.42
N ASP A 172 7.01 -7.88 1.60
CA ASP A 172 8.38 -8.24 1.27
C ASP A 172 8.97 -7.15 0.37
N CYS A 173 9.75 -6.25 0.97
CA CYS A 173 10.12 -4.94 0.44
C CYS A 173 11.13 -5.00 -0.71
N ASP A 174 10.75 -5.61 -1.82
CA ASP A 174 11.57 -5.82 -3.01
C ASP A 174 10.90 -5.27 -4.28
N ALA A 175 11.68 -4.71 -5.19
CA ALA A 175 11.19 -4.16 -6.45
C ALA A 175 10.50 -5.22 -7.33
N THR A 176 10.89 -6.49 -7.20
CA THR A 176 10.27 -7.62 -7.90
C THR A 176 8.83 -7.88 -7.42
N ASN A 177 8.50 -7.43 -6.21
CA ASN A 177 7.19 -7.59 -5.57
C ASN A 177 6.26 -6.37 -5.78
N ILE A 178 6.62 -5.44 -6.67
CA ILE A 178 5.75 -4.35 -7.11
C ILE A 178 5.59 -4.44 -8.62
N ILE A 179 4.36 -4.60 -9.09
CA ILE A 179 4.02 -4.58 -10.53
C ILE A 179 3.69 -3.16 -10.96
N TYR A 180 4.38 -2.67 -11.98
CA TYR A 180 4.10 -1.42 -12.68
C TYR A 180 3.30 -1.69 -13.95
N ASN A 181 2.10 -1.11 -14.02
CA ASN A 181 1.28 -1.08 -15.23
C ASN A 181 1.53 0.25 -15.96
N ALA A 182 2.28 0.20 -17.06
CA ALA A 182 2.63 1.38 -17.84
C ALA A 182 1.45 2.04 -18.57
N LYS A 183 0.41 1.27 -18.88
CA LYS A 183 -0.79 1.74 -19.59
C LYS A 183 -1.70 2.52 -18.66
N ASP A 184 -2.00 1.95 -17.49
CA ASP A 184 -2.91 2.57 -16.52
C ASP A 184 -2.17 3.46 -15.50
N LYS A 185 -0.83 3.49 -15.58
CA LYS A 185 0.05 4.23 -14.68
C LYS A 185 -0.14 3.84 -13.21
N THR A 186 -0.31 2.55 -12.91
CA THR A 186 -0.54 2.05 -11.54
C THR A 186 0.63 1.24 -11.00
N LEU A 187 0.74 1.20 -9.68
CA LEU A 187 1.63 0.31 -8.93
C LEU A 187 0.79 -0.66 -8.10
N THR A 188 1.19 -1.91 -7.99
CA THR A 188 0.49 -2.92 -7.17
C THR A 188 1.49 -3.85 -6.51
N ALA A 189 1.45 -3.91 -5.18
CA ALA A 189 2.26 -4.86 -4.43
C ALA A 189 1.70 -6.28 -4.52
N ILE A 190 2.59 -7.25 -4.51
CA ILE A 190 2.32 -8.68 -4.47
C ILE A 190 3.23 -9.36 -3.43
N ASP A 191 2.98 -10.65 -3.19
CA ASP A 191 3.82 -11.54 -2.36
C ASP A 191 4.03 -11.04 -0.92
N PHE A 192 2.94 -10.72 -0.24
CA PHE A 192 2.93 -10.45 1.19
C PHE A 192 3.04 -11.77 1.97
N TYR A 193 3.84 -11.78 3.02
CA TYR A 193 3.92 -12.90 3.96
C TYR A 193 3.27 -12.56 5.30
N LYS A 194 2.93 -13.59 6.07
CA LYS A 194 2.31 -13.41 7.38
C LYS A 194 3.38 -13.02 8.40
N MET A 195 3.12 -11.99 9.21
CA MET A 195 4.00 -11.58 10.28
C MET A 195 4.24 -12.73 11.26
N ASP A 196 5.52 -13.02 11.54
CA ASP A 196 5.87 -13.98 12.58
C ASP A 196 5.51 -13.38 13.94
N LYS A 197 4.73 -14.11 14.73
CA LYS A 197 4.31 -13.68 16.07
C LYS A 197 5.47 -13.62 17.06
N ASN A 198 6.50 -14.44 16.85
CA ASN A 198 7.68 -14.50 17.72
C ASN A 198 8.69 -13.42 17.37
N TYR A 199 8.68 -12.94 16.13
CA TYR A 199 9.58 -11.92 15.60
C TYR A 199 8.76 -10.85 14.86
N PRO A 200 7.99 -10.02 15.59
CA PRO A 200 7.14 -9.03 14.97
C PRO A 200 7.98 -7.98 14.23
N GLU A 201 7.69 -7.80 12.95
CA GLU A 201 8.37 -6.82 12.11
C GLU A 201 7.66 -5.48 12.15
N ASN A 202 8.43 -4.41 12.33
CA ASN A 202 7.87 -3.06 12.26
C ASN A 202 7.85 -2.57 10.81
N VAL A 203 6.78 -2.91 10.09
CA VAL A 203 6.54 -2.43 8.72
C VAL A 203 6.23 -0.93 8.76
N ASN A 204 7.10 -0.12 8.20
CA ASN A 204 6.93 1.33 8.08
C ASN A 204 6.50 1.62 6.62
N PRO A 205 5.20 1.79 6.32
CA PRO A 205 4.69 1.67 4.96
C PRO A 205 5.37 2.57 3.91
N LEU A 206 5.61 3.86 4.20
CA LEU A 206 6.29 4.76 3.26
C LEU A 206 7.76 4.36 3.07
N SER A 207 8.47 4.08 4.16
CA SER A 207 9.86 3.63 4.13
C SER A 207 10.01 2.29 3.42
N SER A 208 9.06 1.37 3.57
CA SER A 208 9.02 0.07 2.90
C SER A 208 8.90 0.23 1.38
N ILE A 209 8.00 1.11 0.91
CA ILE A 209 7.90 1.43 -0.53
C ILE A 209 9.19 2.07 -1.03
N PHE A 210 9.74 3.03 -0.30
CA PHE A 210 11.02 3.65 -0.66
C PHE A 210 12.13 2.61 -0.77
N SER A 211 12.22 1.69 0.19
CA SER A 211 13.22 0.62 0.18
C SER A 211 13.11 -0.28 -1.05
N ALA A 212 11.87 -0.61 -1.45
CA ALA A 212 11.63 -1.47 -2.60
C ALA A 212 11.94 -0.76 -3.94
N LEU A 213 11.79 0.57 -4.01
CA LEU A 213 11.85 1.31 -5.28
C LEU A 213 13.06 2.25 -5.41
N CYS A 214 13.85 2.46 -4.35
CA CYS A 214 15.02 3.33 -4.41
C CYS A 214 16.17 2.66 -5.18
N SER A 215 17.02 3.48 -5.78
CA SER A 215 18.30 3.00 -6.30
C SER A 215 19.26 2.79 -5.12
N HIS A 216 19.66 1.54 -4.89
CA HIS A 216 20.56 1.16 -3.79
C HIS A 216 22.03 1.51 -4.05
N LYS A 217 22.39 1.76 -5.30
CA LYS A 217 23.71 2.21 -5.72
C LYS A 217 23.60 3.67 -6.14
N THR A 218 23.69 4.59 -5.18
CA THR A 218 23.67 6.04 -5.46
C THR A 218 25.02 6.52 -6.01
N ASP A 219 25.50 5.84 -7.04
CA ASP A 219 26.80 6.07 -7.66
C ASP A 219 26.71 7.15 -8.75
N THR A 220 25.52 7.42 -9.27
CA THR A 220 25.30 8.41 -10.32
C THR A 220 24.36 9.52 -9.89
N PHE A 221 24.51 10.70 -10.51
CA PHE A 221 23.55 11.80 -10.36
C PHE A 221 22.11 11.36 -10.70
N GLN A 222 21.94 10.42 -11.64
CA GLN A 222 20.61 9.93 -12.01
C GLN A 222 19.95 9.12 -10.89
N ASP A 223 20.72 8.31 -10.17
CA ASP A 223 20.24 7.55 -9.00
C ASP A 223 19.80 8.48 -7.86
N ILE A 224 20.58 9.54 -7.62
CA ILE A 224 20.27 10.56 -6.62
C ILE A 224 18.98 11.30 -6.99
N GLN A 225 18.84 11.71 -8.26
CA GLN A 225 17.63 12.37 -8.74
C GLN A 225 16.41 11.45 -8.69
N HIS A 226 16.56 10.17 -9.03
CA HIS A 226 15.49 9.18 -8.88
C HIS A 226 15.03 9.08 -7.42
N ASN A 227 15.96 8.93 -6.47
CA ASN A 227 15.63 8.83 -5.05
C ASN A 227 14.96 10.11 -4.52
N LYS A 228 15.42 11.30 -4.94
CA LYS A 228 14.79 12.59 -4.62
C LYS A 228 13.34 12.64 -5.08
N LEU A 229 13.10 12.33 -6.37
CA LEU A 229 11.76 12.34 -6.96
C LEU A 229 10.84 11.30 -6.31
N LEU A 230 11.35 10.10 -6.02
CA LEU A 230 10.61 9.03 -5.35
C LEU A 230 10.14 9.47 -3.95
N VAL A 231 11.03 10.03 -3.14
CA VAL A 231 10.67 10.54 -1.80
C VAL A 231 9.62 11.63 -1.93
N GLY A 232 9.78 12.57 -2.86
CA GLY A 232 8.77 13.59 -3.11
C GLY A 232 7.39 13.02 -3.47
N ALA A 233 7.35 11.98 -4.30
CA ALA A 233 6.11 11.31 -4.66
C ALA A 233 5.45 10.60 -3.47
N LEU A 234 6.25 9.91 -2.64
CA LEU A 234 5.78 9.21 -1.44
C LEU A 234 5.27 10.17 -0.36
N LEU A 235 5.97 11.28 -0.12
CA LEU A 235 5.51 12.32 0.81
C LEU A 235 4.17 12.90 0.36
N LYS A 236 4.03 13.24 -0.93
CA LYS A 236 2.76 13.74 -1.50
C LYS A 236 1.64 12.72 -1.38
N ALA A 237 1.93 11.43 -1.57
CA ALA A 237 0.96 10.36 -1.40
C ALA A 237 0.49 10.24 0.05
N GLY A 238 1.41 10.23 1.02
CA GLY A 238 1.07 10.21 2.44
C GLY A 238 0.28 11.44 2.87
N LEU A 239 0.63 12.63 2.36
CA LEU A 239 -0.06 13.88 2.69
C LEU A 239 -1.54 13.90 2.27
N LYS A 240 -1.97 13.07 1.32
CA LYS A 240 -3.41 12.94 0.97
C LYS A 240 -4.25 12.42 2.14
N GLU A 241 -3.70 11.51 2.95
CA GLU A 241 -4.37 10.98 4.13
C GLU A 241 -4.37 11.96 5.32
N MET A 242 -3.60 13.06 5.19
CA MET A 242 -3.53 14.14 6.18
C MET A 242 -4.50 15.28 5.86
N GLU A 243 -5.20 15.25 4.72
CA GLU A 243 -6.13 16.31 4.33
C GLU A 243 -7.33 16.38 5.30
N TYR A 244 -7.87 17.59 5.51
CA TYR A 244 -8.99 17.80 6.43
C TYR A 244 -10.22 17.00 6.02
N GLY A 245 -10.86 16.34 6.98
CA GLY A 245 -12.00 15.45 6.78
C GLY A 245 -11.65 14.06 6.26
N VAL A 246 -10.39 13.81 5.89
CA VAL A 246 -9.95 12.47 5.47
C VAL A 246 -9.66 11.62 6.70
N LYS A 247 -10.32 10.47 6.83
CA LYS A 247 -9.96 9.47 7.84
C LYS A 247 -8.70 8.71 7.37
N PRO A 248 -7.58 8.80 8.09
CA PRO A 248 -6.35 8.09 7.71
C PRO A 248 -6.55 6.58 7.70
N CYS A 249 -5.90 5.89 6.77
CA CYS A 249 -5.92 4.43 6.68
C CYS A 249 -5.10 3.69 7.74
N ILE A 250 -4.36 4.41 8.60
CA ILE A 250 -3.61 3.85 9.73
C ILE A 250 -3.37 4.95 10.77
N SER A 251 -2.84 4.61 11.94
CA SER A 251 -2.43 5.62 12.94
C SER A 251 -1.42 6.63 12.36
N ILE A 252 -1.55 7.92 12.71
CA ILE A 252 -0.67 9.00 12.22
C ILE A 252 0.81 8.74 12.50
N SER A 253 1.13 8.09 13.63
CA SER A 253 2.50 7.71 13.99
C SER A 253 3.09 6.63 13.09
N GLU A 254 2.23 5.85 12.42
CA GLU A 254 2.62 4.72 11.57
C GLU A 254 2.80 5.10 10.10
N PHE A 255 2.45 6.33 9.70
CA PHE A 255 2.77 6.87 8.36
C PHE A 255 4.26 7.09 8.13
N ASP A 256 5.07 7.06 9.19
CA ASP A 256 6.53 7.00 9.12
C ASP A 256 7.27 8.07 8.28
N PHE A 257 6.66 9.23 8.02
CA PHE A 257 7.27 10.31 7.22
C PHE A 257 8.69 10.67 7.67
N ASN A 258 8.91 10.86 8.97
CA ASN A 258 10.24 11.23 9.47
C ASN A 258 11.26 10.09 9.29
N LYS A 259 10.83 8.83 9.37
CA LYS A 259 11.72 7.68 9.09
C LYS A 259 12.07 7.61 7.59
N LEU A 260 11.11 7.89 6.72
CA LEU A 260 11.35 8.00 5.28
C LEU A 260 12.40 9.08 4.98
N LEU A 261 12.25 10.27 5.56
CA LEU A 261 13.18 11.40 5.38
C LEU A 261 14.58 11.04 5.87
N LEU A 262 14.71 10.45 7.07
CA LEU A 262 16.00 9.99 7.60
C LEU A 262 16.64 8.90 6.73
N LYS A 263 15.83 7.96 6.23
CA LYS A 263 16.30 6.88 5.36
C LYS A 263 16.81 7.43 4.02
N PHE A 264 16.14 8.43 3.46
CA PHE A 264 16.59 9.13 2.27
C PHE A 264 17.91 9.87 2.51
N GLU A 265 18.02 10.61 3.63
CA GLU A 265 19.26 11.31 3.99
C GLU A 265 20.45 10.37 4.11
N ALA A 266 20.27 9.21 4.75
CA ALA A 266 21.32 8.21 4.89
C ALA A 266 21.82 7.63 3.54
N GLN A 267 21.02 7.71 2.48
CA GLN A 267 21.34 7.22 1.14
C GLN A 267 21.75 8.33 0.16
N ASN A 268 21.56 9.59 0.55
CA ASN A 268 21.78 10.76 -0.30
C ASN A 268 23.14 11.37 -0.01
N THR A 269 24.02 11.35 -1.00
CA THR A 269 25.40 11.85 -0.90
C THR A 269 25.53 13.36 -1.17
N GLU A 270 24.51 13.99 -1.75
CA GLU A 270 24.48 15.43 -2.01
C GLU A 270 24.03 16.23 -0.80
N GLN A 271 24.58 17.42 -0.60
CA GLN A 271 24.06 18.34 0.42
C GLN A 271 22.63 18.77 0.06
N LEU A 272 21.69 18.54 0.98
CA LEU A 272 20.32 19.01 0.82
C LEU A 272 20.24 20.51 1.10
N PRO A 273 19.41 21.27 0.36
CA PRO A 273 19.28 22.70 0.57
C PRO A 273 18.65 22.99 1.94
N ALA A 274 18.92 24.16 2.51
CA ALA A 274 18.43 24.56 3.84
C ALA A 274 16.89 24.47 3.96
N GLN A 275 16.18 24.62 2.84
CA GLN A 275 14.74 24.48 2.74
C GLN A 275 14.21 23.07 3.11
N TYR A 276 15.07 22.05 3.06
CA TYR A 276 14.74 20.70 3.47
C TYR A 276 14.40 20.60 4.97
N GLU A 277 15.05 21.40 5.82
CA GLU A 277 14.73 21.44 7.26
C GLU A 277 13.34 22.04 7.51
N PHE A 278 12.93 23.04 6.71
CA PHE A 278 11.56 23.55 6.76
C PHE A 278 10.54 22.51 6.31
N LEU A 279 10.89 21.63 5.38
CA LEU A 279 10.03 20.51 4.98
C LEU A 279 9.81 19.54 6.14
N LYS A 280 10.88 19.08 6.81
CA LYS A 280 10.78 18.20 7.99
C LYS A 280 9.88 18.79 9.08
N LYS A 281 10.11 20.07 9.41
CA LYS A 281 9.28 20.78 10.39
C LYS A 281 7.83 20.86 9.95
N SER A 282 7.56 21.17 8.68
CA SER A 282 6.21 21.26 8.14
C SER A 282 5.47 19.92 8.19
N ILE A 283 6.15 18.81 7.92
CA ILE A 283 5.58 17.46 8.05
C ILE A 283 5.18 17.18 9.51
N THR A 284 6.05 17.51 10.47
CA THR A 284 5.77 17.33 11.90
C THR A 284 4.57 18.18 12.33
N ASP A 285 4.52 19.45 11.92
CA ASP A 285 3.37 20.34 12.17
C ASP A 285 2.08 19.75 11.60
N ILE A 286 2.11 19.19 10.39
CA ILE A 286 0.95 18.56 9.74
C ILE A 286 0.47 17.35 10.55
N GLN A 287 1.38 16.50 11.04
CA GLN A 287 0.99 15.35 11.87
C GLN A 287 0.31 15.81 13.17
N CYS A 288 0.83 16.85 13.82
CA CYS A 288 0.23 17.43 15.03
C CYS A 288 -1.15 18.03 14.75
N LEU A 289 -1.29 18.80 13.67
CA LEU A 289 -2.58 19.38 13.24
C LEU A 289 -3.58 18.27 12.89
N LYS A 290 -3.13 17.20 12.21
CA LYS A 290 -4.00 16.08 11.89
C LYS A 290 -4.51 15.37 13.14
N LEU A 291 -3.68 15.21 14.17
CA LEU A 291 -4.11 14.66 15.46
C LEU A 291 -5.15 15.55 16.14
N LYS A 292 -4.96 16.87 16.11
CA LYS A 292 -5.93 17.86 16.62
C LYS A 292 -7.28 17.77 15.90
N GLU A 293 -7.25 17.67 14.57
CA GLU A 293 -8.46 17.44 13.78
C GLU A 293 -9.21 16.17 14.22
N LEU A 294 -8.47 15.06 14.41
CA LEU A 294 -9.06 13.76 14.78
C LEU A 294 -9.69 13.77 16.18
N ILE A 295 -9.29 14.68 17.07
CA ILE A 295 -9.94 14.88 18.38
C ILE A 295 -11.04 15.96 18.35
N GLY A 296 -11.34 16.53 17.18
CA GLY A 296 -12.45 17.45 16.97
C GLY A 296 -12.08 18.94 17.02
N GLU A 297 -10.80 19.30 17.07
CA GLU A 297 -10.39 20.70 16.93
C GLU A 297 -10.57 21.19 15.49
N ASP A 298 -11.12 22.40 15.31
CA ASP A 298 -11.21 23.02 13.99
C ASP A 298 -9.87 23.63 13.59
N VAL A 299 -9.09 22.84 12.85
CA VAL A 299 -7.79 23.22 12.27
C VAL A 299 -7.84 23.31 10.76
N LYS A 300 -9.02 23.39 10.14
CA LYS A 300 -9.20 23.24 8.68
C LYS A 300 -8.27 24.14 7.85
N ASN A 301 -8.24 25.42 8.20
CA ASN A 301 -7.44 26.42 7.48
C ASN A 301 -5.94 26.25 7.74
N GLU A 302 -5.55 25.97 8.98
CA GLU A 302 -4.15 25.77 9.37
C GLU A 302 -3.56 24.52 8.71
N LEU A 303 -4.28 23.39 8.80
CA LEU A 303 -3.89 22.12 8.20
C LEU A 303 -3.84 22.22 6.67
N GLY A 304 -4.86 22.79 6.04
CA GLY A 304 -4.89 23.00 4.60
C GLY A 304 -3.74 23.89 4.11
N GLY A 305 -3.48 24.99 4.82
CA GLY A 305 -2.36 25.89 4.53
C GLY A 305 -1.00 25.21 4.68
N LYS A 306 -0.80 24.45 5.76
CA LYS A 306 0.44 23.70 6.02
C LYS A 306 0.68 22.59 5.01
N ILE A 307 -0.34 21.85 4.61
CA ILE A 307 -0.24 20.82 3.55
C ILE A 307 0.14 21.46 2.22
N LYS A 308 -0.48 22.59 1.85
CA LYS A 308 -0.13 23.31 0.62
C LYS A 308 1.33 23.79 0.64
N PHE A 309 1.77 24.33 1.77
CA PHE A 309 3.16 24.76 1.97
C PHE A 309 4.14 23.58 1.88
N ALA A 310 3.86 22.46 2.53
CA ALA A 310 4.69 21.26 2.45
C ALA A 310 4.76 20.68 1.03
N LYS A 311 3.64 20.64 0.30
CA LYS A 311 3.63 20.22 -1.12
C LYS A 311 4.53 21.12 -1.98
N ALA A 312 4.50 22.44 -1.77
CA ALA A 312 5.38 23.37 -2.46
C ALA A 312 6.86 23.18 -2.10
N LEU A 313 7.19 22.95 -0.82
CA LEU A 313 8.55 22.63 -0.40
C LEU A 313 9.06 21.31 -1.00
N ILE A 314 8.19 20.29 -1.11
CA ILE A 314 8.54 19.05 -1.81
C ILE A 314 8.90 19.33 -3.27
N ASP A 315 8.08 20.13 -3.96
CA ASP A 315 8.36 20.51 -5.35
C ASP A 315 9.70 21.22 -5.50
N GLN A 316 9.96 22.19 -4.63
CA GLN A 316 11.19 22.99 -4.62
C GLN A 316 12.43 22.16 -4.28
N VAL A 317 12.37 21.33 -3.25
CA VAL A 317 13.57 20.69 -2.68
C VAL A 317 13.85 19.31 -3.29
N LEU A 318 12.81 18.58 -3.69
CA LEU A 318 12.91 17.18 -4.11
C LEU A 318 12.53 16.97 -5.58
N CYS A 319 11.88 17.95 -6.23
CA CYS A 319 11.43 17.83 -7.62
C CYS A 319 12.03 18.89 -8.57
N GLU A 320 12.95 19.74 -8.10
CA GLU A 320 13.70 20.69 -8.94
C GLU A 320 14.75 20.00 -9.81
N SER A 321 14.27 19.21 -10.76
CA SER A 321 14.91 18.91 -12.04
C SER A 321 14.01 19.27 -13.23
N ARG A 322 12.89 19.98 -12.99
CA ARG A 322 11.99 20.51 -14.05
C ARG A 322 12.26 21.96 -14.46
N ASN A 323 13.07 22.73 -13.73
CA ASN A 323 13.21 24.18 -13.95
C ASN A 323 14.62 24.67 -14.35
N SER A 324 15.62 23.79 -14.52
CA SER A 324 16.95 24.23 -14.99
C SER A 324 17.04 24.51 -16.50
N ASN A 325 15.93 24.41 -17.25
CA ASN A 325 15.87 24.77 -18.68
C ASN A 325 14.98 25.97 -19.03
N PHE A 326 14.43 26.74 -18.09
CA PHE A 326 13.69 27.97 -18.43
C PHE A 326 13.88 29.07 -17.38
N LYS A 327 15.00 29.77 -17.54
CA LYS A 327 15.30 31.19 -17.22
C LYS A 327 16.82 31.31 -17.38
N ASN A 328 17.35 31.23 -18.61
CA ASN A 328 17.62 32.47 -19.36
C ASN A 328 16.95 33.68 -18.73
N VAL A 329 17.54 34.16 -17.64
CA VAL A 329 17.60 35.59 -17.39
C VAL A 329 18.21 36.15 -18.67
N VAL A 330 17.36 36.79 -19.46
CA VAL A 330 17.73 37.65 -20.56
C VAL A 330 18.62 38.73 -19.98
N LEU A 331 19.93 38.48 -19.99
CA LEU A 331 20.94 39.51 -19.94
C LEU A 331 21.08 40.06 -21.37
N TRP A 332 20.13 40.88 -21.81
CA TRP A 332 20.29 41.79 -22.97
C TRP A 332 19.24 42.90 -22.86
N GLN A 333 19.55 43.97 -22.14
CA GLN A 333 19.84 45.32 -22.65
C GLN A 333 20.08 46.28 -21.49
#